data_AF-A0AAP0LCU1-F1
#
_entry.id   AF-A0AAP0LCU1-F1
#
_cell.length_a   1.000
_cell.length_b   1.000
_cell.length_c   1.000
_cell.angle_alpha   90.00
_cell.angle_beta   90.00
_cell.angle_gamma   90.00
#
_symmetry.space_group_name_H-M   'P 1'
#
loop_
_entity.id
_entity.type
_entity.pdbx_description
1 polymer ?
#
loop_
_entity_poly.entity_id
_entity_poly.type
_entity_poly.pdbx_seq_one_letter_code
_entity_poly.pdbx_strand_id
1 'polypeptide(L)'
;MDSKNGKQILKPLTERGFKVTALAPDLSFLLKETPAEAWLAEMKEGKIDPGEISFAQNLSDLLRIAVLYKYGGIYLDTDFIVLKKLSSLQNTIGAEIMDAKLKNWHRLNSALLIFDKGHPILFKFLEGYAHDFDGNRWGHNSPHLVTRVIKKMGPQEILDYNITILSTFAFYPVDWNKIVEFFHKPSNEAELKRKAASLVQLNMTYSLHLWNKVTSKIKIEEGSIIEQLISDHCILCQHTHSI
;
A
#
# COMPACT_ATOMS: atom_id res chain seq x y z
N MET A 1 -13.24 8.98 -9.27
CA MET A 1 -13.99 8.73 -8.01
C MET A 1 -14.59 10.01 -7.44
N ASP A 2 -13.95 11.17 -7.52
CA ASP A 2 -14.61 12.44 -7.16
C ASP A 2 -15.57 12.91 -8.27
N SER A 3 -16.75 12.29 -8.31
CA SER A 3 -17.78 12.55 -9.32
C SER A 3 -19.16 12.08 -8.82
N LYS A 4 -20.23 12.39 -9.56
CA LYS A 4 -21.57 11.84 -9.29
C LYS A 4 -21.56 10.31 -9.21
N ASN A 5 -20.87 9.66 -10.15
CA ASN A 5 -20.74 8.20 -10.18
C ASN A 5 -19.98 7.68 -8.94
N GLY A 6 -18.86 8.32 -8.56
CA GLY A 6 -18.14 7.86 -7.37
C GLY A 6 -18.89 8.11 -6.06
N LYS A 7 -19.72 9.16 -5.98
CA LYS A 7 -20.67 9.31 -4.85
C LYS A 7 -21.67 8.17 -4.78
N GLN A 8 -22.13 7.63 -5.92
CA GLN A 8 -22.99 6.44 -5.96
C GLN A 8 -22.24 5.19 -5.50
N ILE A 9 -20.98 5.00 -5.93
CA ILE A 9 -20.13 3.89 -5.49
C ILE A 9 -19.92 3.91 -3.96
N LEU A 10 -19.72 5.09 -3.37
CA LEU A 10 -19.49 5.26 -1.94
C LEU A 10 -20.77 5.28 -1.09
N LYS A 11 -21.94 5.44 -1.72
CA LYS A 11 -23.24 5.59 -1.05
C LYS A 11 -23.54 4.47 -0.03
N PRO A 12 -23.28 3.18 -0.34
CA PRO A 12 -23.55 2.11 0.63
C PRO A 12 -22.71 2.22 1.91
N LEU A 13 -21.50 2.81 1.85
CA LEU A 13 -20.68 3.07 3.03
C LEU A 13 -21.26 4.22 3.85
N THR A 14 -21.60 5.34 3.20
CA THR A 14 -22.10 6.53 3.91
C THR A 14 -23.46 6.29 4.54
N GLU A 15 -24.35 5.54 3.89
CA GLU A 15 -25.64 5.11 4.45
C GLU A 15 -25.50 4.23 5.71
N ARG A 16 -24.38 3.52 5.85
CA ARG A 16 -24.02 2.74 7.04
C ARG A 16 -23.26 3.55 8.10
N GLY A 17 -23.15 4.86 7.93
CA GLY A 17 -22.49 5.77 8.88
C GLY A 17 -20.96 5.85 8.76
N PHE A 18 -20.36 5.22 7.74
CA PHE A 18 -18.92 5.38 7.49
C PHE A 18 -18.63 6.77 6.92
N LYS A 19 -17.60 7.42 7.47
CA LYS A 19 -17.11 8.72 7.01
C LYS A 19 -16.14 8.51 5.85
N VAL A 20 -16.68 8.39 4.63
CA VAL A 20 -15.88 8.19 3.41
C VAL A 20 -16.21 9.27 2.39
N THR A 21 -15.17 9.81 1.75
CA THR A 21 -15.28 10.78 0.66
C THR A 21 -14.28 10.44 -0.44
N ALA A 22 -14.65 10.73 -1.68
CA ALA A 22 -13.72 10.73 -2.79
C ALA A 22 -13.33 12.18 -3.09
N LEU A 23 -12.04 12.42 -3.32
CA LEU A 23 -11.50 13.75 -3.60
C LEU A 23 -10.57 13.66 -4.81
N ALA A 24 -10.66 14.63 -5.72
CA ALA A 24 -9.64 14.87 -6.73
C ALA A 24 -8.44 15.55 -6.04
N PRO A 25 -7.22 14.98 -6.12
CA PRO A 25 -6.07 15.59 -5.47
C PRO A 25 -5.66 16.88 -6.18
N ASP A 26 -5.52 17.97 -5.42
CA ASP A 26 -4.86 19.18 -5.89
C ASP A 26 -3.36 19.04 -5.67
N LEU A 27 -2.65 18.67 -6.74
CA LEU A 27 -1.20 18.47 -6.70
C LEU A 27 -0.42 19.73 -6.33
N SER A 28 -0.86 20.90 -6.81
CA SER A 28 -0.18 22.16 -6.52
C SER A 28 -0.29 22.48 -5.02
N PHE A 29 -1.46 22.27 -4.42
CA PHE A 29 -1.62 22.38 -2.97
C PHE A 29 -0.81 21.33 -2.19
N LEU A 30 -0.87 20.07 -2.61
CA LEU A 30 -0.21 18.96 -1.91
C LEU A 30 1.30 19.09 -1.90
N LEU A 31 1.89 19.61 -2.98
CA LEU A 31 3.35 19.72 -3.13
C LEU A 31 3.91 21.08 -2.73
N LYS A 32 3.06 22.09 -2.50
CA LYS A 32 3.51 23.42 -2.08
C LYS A 32 4.44 23.35 -0.86
N GLU A 33 5.55 24.09 -0.89
CA GLU A 33 6.59 24.13 0.16
C GLU A 33 7.22 22.75 0.42
N THR A 34 7.29 21.92 -0.63
CA THR A 34 8.02 20.65 -0.61
C THR A 34 9.01 20.60 -1.78
N PRO A 35 10.05 19.75 -1.72
CA PRO A 35 11.01 19.62 -2.81
C PRO A 35 10.38 19.18 -4.14
N ALA A 36 9.23 18.50 -4.08
CA ALA A 36 8.49 18.05 -5.25
C ALA A 36 7.66 19.16 -5.94
N GLU A 37 7.59 20.37 -5.36
CA GLU A 37 6.96 21.52 -6.02
C GLU A 37 7.67 21.90 -7.32
N ALA A 38 9.01 22.01 -7.26
CA ALA A 38 9.84 22.30 -8.42
C ALA A 38 9.75 21.18 -9.47
N TRP A 39 9.79 19.92 -9.03
CA TRP A 39 9.62 18.76 -9.91
C TRP A 39 8.30 18.83 -10.70
N LEU A 40 7.19 19.21 -10.05
CA LEU A 40 5.90 19.33 -10.75
C LEU A 40 5.92 20.46 -11.80
N ALA A 41 6.57 21.59 -11.50
CA ALA A 41 6.70 22.69 -12.44
C ALA A 41 7.54 22.27 -13.66
N GLU A 42 8.70 21.66 -13.44
CA GLU A 42 9.59 21.18 -14.50
C GLU A 42 8.94 20.08 -15.35
N MET A 43 8.18 19.17 -14.73
CA MET A 43 7.39 18.15 -15.43
C MET A 43 6.33 18.79 -16.34
N LYS A 44 5.60 19.83 -15.87
CA LYS A 44 4.61 20.57 -16.68
C LYS A 44 5.24 21.35 -17.83
N GLU A 45 6.46 21.83 -17.64
CA GLU A 45 7.25 22.53 -18.67
C GLU A 45 7.90 21.58 -19.67
N GLY A 46 7.80 20.26 -19.47
CA GLY A 46 8.41 19.26 -20.33
C GLY A 46 9.93 19.14 -20.18
N LYS A 47 10.49 19.62 -19.07
CA LYS A 47 11.94 19.53 -18.77
C LYS A 47 12.34 18.17 -18.19
N ILE A 48 11.40 17.46 -17.60
CA ILE A 48 11.58 16.11 -17.07
C ILE A 48 10.89 15.13 -18.01
N ASP A 49 11.61 14.08 -18.42
CA ASP A 49 11.03 12.97 -19.16
C ASP A 49 10.09 12.16 -18.24
N PRO A 50 8.78 12.04 -18.54
CA PRO A 50 7.87 11.22 -17.75
C PRO A 50 8.18 9.71 -17.83
N GLY A 51 8.97 9.30 -18.84
CA GLY A 51 9.43 7.94 -19.08
C GLY A 51 8.37 6.96 -19.59
N GLU A 52 8.75 5.70 -19.74
CA GLU A 52 7.93 4.62 -20.30
C GLU A 52 6.92 4.03 -19.30
N ILE A 53 7.21 4.09 -18.00
CA ILE A 53 6.26 3.65 -16.97
C ILE A 53 5.12 4.65 -16.92
N SER A 54 3.89 4.13 -16.79
CA SER A 54 2.67 4.93 -16.73
C SER A 54 2.83 6.15 -15.82
N PHE A 55 2.64 7.34 -16.39
CA PHE A 55 2.68 8.58 -15.63
C PHE A 55 1.67 8.57 -14.46
N ALA A 56 0.50 7.95 -14.64
CA ALA A 56 -0.49 7.81 -13.58
C ALA A 56 0.02 6.94 -12.41
N GLN A 57 0.83 5.91 -12.70
CA GLN A 57 1.45 5.08 -11.67
C GLN A 57 2.49 5.89 -10.88
N ASN A 58 3.41 6.57 -11.59
CA ASN A 58 4.40 7.44 -10.97
C ASN A 58 3.73 8.55 -10.14
N LEU A 59 2.67 9.15 -10.66
CA LEU A 59 1.91 10.17 -9.94
C LEU A 59 1.23 9.61 -8.68
N SER A 60 0.72 8.38 -8.72
CA SER A 60 0.20 7.69 -7.52
C SER A 60 1.30 7.44 -6.47
N ASP A 61 2.51 7.09 -6.91
CA ASP A 61 3.69 6.93 -6.06
C ASP A 61 4.08 8.24 -5.36
N LEU A 62 3.96 9.39 -6.04
CA LEU A 62 4.18 10.70 -5.43
C LEU A 62 3.03 11.09 -4.48
N LEU A 63 1.78 10.92 -4.93
CA LEU A 63 0.59 11.36 -4.22
C LEU A 63 0.46 10.71 -2.85
N ARG A 64 0.77 9.41 -2.71
CA ARG A 64 0.68 8.72 -1.42
C ARG A 64 1.59 9.34 -0.35
N ILE A 65 2.78 9.79 -0.76
CA ILE A 65 3.74 10.44 0.12
C ILE A 65 3.26 11.87 0.43
N ALA A 66 2.85 12.63 -0.58
CA ALA A 66 2.45 14.02 -0.44
C ALA A 66 1.19 14.20 0.43
N VAL A 67 0.17 13.36 0.20
CA VAL A 67 -1.05 13.34 1.01
C VAL A 67 -0.71 13.02 2.46
N LEU A 68 0.12 11.99 2.69
CA LEU A 68 0.53 11.61 4.04
C LEU A 68 1.37 12.71 4.72
N TYR A 69 2.21 13.42 3.98
CA TYR A 69 2.98 14.55 4.51
C TYR A 69 2.05 15.69 4.95
N LYS A 70 1.05 16.05 4.13
CA LYS A 70 0.14 17.16 4.42
C LYS A 70 -0.90 16.85 5.49
N TYR A 71 -1.36 15.62 5.59
CA TYR A 71 -2.49 15.25 6.45
C TYR A 71 -2.16 14.25 7.56
N GLY A 72 -1.07 13.49 7.43
CA GLY A 72 -0.76 12.36 8.30
C GLY A 72 -1.76 11.21 8.15
N GLY A 73 -1.62 10.21 9.01
CA GLY A 73 -2.56 9.09 9.11
C GLY A 73 -2.02 7.82 8.45
N ILE A 74 -2.88 7.15 7.69
CA ILE A 74 -2.60 5.86 7.04
C ILE A 74 -2.89 5.99 5.56
N TYR A 75 -1.88 5.70 4.74
CA TYR A 75 -2.06 5.40 3.33
C TYR A 75 -2.07 3.88 3.11
N LEU A 76 -2.94 3.41 2.21
CA LEU A 76 -3.08 2.00 1.84
C LEU A 76 -3.49 1.91 0.36
N ASP A 77 -2.82 1.06 -0.42
CA ASP A 77 -3.29 0.72 -1.77
C ASP A 77 -4.66 0.02 -1.69
N THR A 78 -5.45 0.13 -2.76
CA THR A 78 -6.85 -0.34 -2.73
C THR A 78 -7.00 -1.87 -2.77
N ASP A 79 -5.92 -2.60 -2.99
CA ASP A 79 -5.86 -4.05 -3.12
C ASP A 79 -5.28 -4.73 -1.87
N PHE A 80 -5.54 -4.15 -0.69
CA PHE A 80 -5.32 -4.79 0.59
C PHE A 80 -6.61 -5.29 1.22
N ILE A 81 -6.53 -6.47 1.85
CA ILE A 81 -7.50 -6.88 2.87
C ILE A 81 -6.91 -6.51 4.24
N VAL A 82 -7.63 -5.66 4.99
CA VAL A 82 -7.24 -5.28 6.35
C VAL A 82 -7.78 -6.32 7.33
N LEU A 83 -6.87 -7.05 7.98
CA LEU A 83 -7.18 -8.17 8.88
C LEU A 83 -7.21 -7.74 10.35
N LYS A 84 -6.46 -6.70 10.70
CA LYS A 84 -6.47 -6.09 12.04
C LYS A 84 -6.48 -4.58 11.99
N LYS A 85 -6.92 -3.97 13.09
CA LYS A 85 -6.88 -2.52 13.28
C LYS A 85 -5.44 -2.02 13.15
N LEU A 86 -5.24 -1.09 12.23
CA LEU A 86 -3.97 -0.39 12.03
C LEU A 86 -3.78 0.80 12.97
N SER A 87 -4.84 1.20 13.69
CA SER A 87 -4.85 2.39 14.56
C SER A 87 -3.91 2.33 15.77
N SER A 88 -3.34 1.17 16.07
CA SER A 88 -2.33 0.99 17.12
C SER A 88 -0.90 1.26 16.63
N LEU A 89 -0.71 1.49 15.33
CA LEU A 89 0.59 1.72 14.71
C LEU A 89 0.81 3.21 14.47
N GLN A 90 2.06 3.64 14.56
CA GLN A 90 2.48 5.02 14.33
C GLN A 90 3.86 5.03 13.67
N ASN A 91 4.10 5.97 12.75
CA ASN A 91 5.39 6.16 12.07
C ASN A 91 6.02 4.84 11.58
N THR A 92 5.19 4.03 10.94
CA THR A 92 5.45 2.65 10.59
C THR A 92 5.50 2.44 9.07
N ILE A 93 6.47 1.64 8.64
CA ILE A 93 6.61 1.11 7.28
C ILE A 93 6.89 -0.40 7.31
N GLY A 94 6.40 -1.13 6.31
CA GLY A 94 6.62 -2.58 6.21
C GLY A 94 7.80 -2.95 5.31
N ALA A 95 8.56 -3.96 5.74
CA ALA A 95 9.48 -4.68 4.86
C ALA A 95 8.68 -5.57 3.91
N GLU A 96 8.94 -5.49 2.61
CA GLU A 96 8.42 -6.44 1.64
C GLU A 96 9.32 -7.67 1.55
N ILE A 97 10.65 -7.46 1.56
CA ILE A 97 11.63 -8.56 1.58
C ILE A 97 12.46 -8.45 2.86
N MET A 98 12.52 -9.54 3.61
CA MET A 98 13.31 -9.66 4.83
C MET A 98 13.96 -11.03 4.95
N ASP A 99 15.22 -11.08 5.38
CA ASP A 99 15.86 -12.32 5.82
C ASP A 99 15.29 -12.72 7.18
N ALA A 100 14.59 -13.85 7.23
CA ALA A 100 13.93 -14.33 8.44
C ALA A 100 14.90 -14.73 9.56
N LYS A 101 16.13 -15.16 9.21
CA LYS A 101 17.14 -15.59 10.19
C LYS A 101 17.87 -14.40 10.79
N LEU A 102 18.29 -13.46 9.94
CA LEU A 102 19.07 -12.29 10.34
C LEU A 102 18.18 -11.13 10.81
N LYS A 103 16.86 -11.21 10.57
CA LYS A 103 15.89 -10.13 10.82
C LYS A 103 16.27 -8.82 10.12
N ASN A 104 16.99 -8.92 9.01
CA ASN A 104 17.42 -7.79 8.20
C ASN A 104 16.47 -7.64 7.01
N TRP A 105 15.90 -6.45 6.85
CA TRP A 105 15.08 -6.13 5.68
C TRP A 105 15.97 -5.72 4.50
N HIS A 106 15.53 -6.05 3.29
CA HIS A 106 16.24 -5.72 2.05
C HIS A 106 15.44 -4.73 1.19
N ARG A 107 14.12 -4.83 1.21
CA ARG A 107 13.19 -3.95 0.48
C ARG A 107 12.05 -3.56 1.40
N LEU A 108 11.77 -2.26 1.48
CA LEU A 108 10.57 -1.69 2.06
C LEU A 108 9.58 -1.39 0.93
N ASN A 109 8.31 -1.27 1.29
CA ASN A 109 7.24 -0.98 0.33
C ASN A 109 6.38 0.18 0.82
N SER A 110 5.90 0.97 -0.14
CA SER A 110 5.13 2.20 0.05
C SER A 110 3.62 1.99 -0.13
N ALA A 111 3.18 0.77 -0.42
CA ALA A 111 1.77 0.40 -0.59
C ALA A 111 0.97 0.49 0.72
N LEU A 112 1.66 0.50 1.88
CA LEU A 112 1.09 0.81 3.18
C LEU A 112 2.08 1.68 3.97
N LEU A 113 1.67 2.90 4.30
CA LEU A 113 2.48 3.86 5.05
C LEU A 113 1.66 4.46 6.18
N ILE A 114 2.21 4.50 7.39
CA ILE A 114 1.55 5.07 8.57
C ILE A 114 2.47 6.12 9.16
N PHE A 115 2.15 7.40 9.04
CA PHE A 115 3.03 8.46 9.53
C PHE A 115 2.24 9.68 10.01
N ASP A 116 2.79 10.36 11.00
CA ASP A 116 2.24 11.61 11.49
C ASP A 116 2.31 12.71 10.42
N LYS A 117 1.43 13.70 10.54
CA LYS A 117 1.44 14.87 9.67
C LYS A 117 2.80 15.58 9.76
N GLY A 118 3.38 15.91 8.61
CA GLY A 118 4.64 16.63 8.53
C GLY A 118 5.87 15.81 8.91
N HIS A 119 5.76 14.47 9.04
CA HIS A 119 6.86 13.63 9.49
C HIS A 119 8.12 13.81 8.62
N PRO A 120 9.32 14.03 9.19
CA PRO A 120 10.53 14.36 8.43
C PRO A 120 10.91 13.32 7.36
N ILE A 121 10.66 12.04 7.61
CA ILE A 121 10.92 10.98 6.62
C ILE A 121 10.12 11.16 5.33
N LEU A 122 8.88 11.65 5.40
CA LEU A 122 8.04 11.87 4.22
C LEU A 122 8.60 13.02 3.39
N PHE A 123 9.14 14.05 4.03
CA PHE A 123 9.85 15.12 3.34
C PHE A 123 11.10 14.59 2.62
N LYS A 124 11.90 13.74 3.27
CA LYS A 124 13.05 13.06 2.63
C LYS A 124 12.62 12.14 1.47
N PHE A 125 11.46 11.49 1.56
CA PHE A 125 10.92 10.73 0.44
C PHE A 125 10.51 11.64 -0.72
N LEU A 126 9.86 12.78 -0.47
CA LEU A 126 9.53 13.77 -1.51
C LEU A 126 10.78 14.36 -2.16
N GLU A 127 11.82 14.63 -1.36
CA GLU A 127 13.14 15.05 -1.85
C GLU A 127 13.76 13.98 -2.76
N GLY A 128 13.83 12.74 -2.30
CA GLY A 128 14.36 11.64 -3.10
C GLY A 128 13.55 11.35 -4.35
N TYR A 129 12.22 11.52 -4.31
CA TYR A 129 11.36 11.41 -5.49
C TYR A 129 11.69 12.50 -6.50
N ALA A 130 11.75 13.76 -6.07
CA ALA A 130 12.00 14.90 -6.94
C ALA A 130 13.41 14.86 -7.56
N HIS A 131 14.42 14.52 -6.77
CA HIS A 131 15.82 14.54 -7.19
C HIS A 131 16.20 13.35 -8.07
N ASP A 132 15.78 12.14 -7.69
CA ASP A 132 16.16 10.90 -8.37
C ASP A 132 15.02 10.37 -9.27
N PHE A 133 14.07 11.19 -9.71
CA PHE A 133 12.94 10.69 -10.52
C PHE A 133 13.45 9.96 -11.77
N ASP A 134 12.96 8.73 -11.98
CA ASP A 134 13.22 7.97 -13.20
C ASP A 134 11.94 7.26 -13.65
N GLY A 135 11.29 7.84 -14.65
CA GLY A 135 10.07 7.31 -15.22
C GLY A 135 10.25 6.03 -16.05
N ASN A 136 11.49 5.62 -16.34
CA ASN A 136 11.79 4.46 -17.18
C ASN A 136 12.01 3.18 -16.36
N ARG A 137 12.12 3.29 -15.03
CA ARG A 137 12.45 2.15 -14.14
C ARG A 137 11.31 1.81 -13.20
N TRP A 138 10.70 0.65 -13.41
CA TRP A 138 9.63 0.16 -12.54
C TRP A 138 10.10 0.06 -11.07
N GLY A 139 9.29 0.59 -10.15
CA GLY A 139 9.54 0.57 -8.72
C GLY A 139 10.60 1.56 -8.22
N HIS A 140 11.30 2.26 -9.12
CA HIS A 140 12.38 3.19 -8.76
C HIS A 140 11.88 4.34 -7.89
N ASN A 141 10.75 4.92 -8.27
CA ASN A 141 10.12 6.07 -7.61
C ASN A 141 9.28 5.71 -6.37
N SER A 142 9.26 4.43 -5.96
CA SER A 142 8.33 3.97 -4.93
C SER A 142 8.97 2.96 -3.96
N PRO A 143 8.86 1.62 -4.09
CA PRO A 143 9.49 0.72 -3.12
C PRO A 143 11.01 0.89 -3.07
N HIS A 144 11.69 1.18 -4.19
CA HIS A 144 13.13 1.42 -4.20
C HIS A 144 13.50 2.80 -3.65
N LEU A 145 12.64 3.80 -3.80
CA LEU A 145 12.81 5.13 -3.21
C LEU A 145 12.82 5.03 -1.68
N VAL A 146 11.75 4.50 -1.08
CA VAL A 146 11.64 4.42 0.40
C VAL A 146 12.72 3.53 1.01
N THR A 147 13.08 2.45 0.30
CA THR A 147 14.21 1.58 0.65
C THR A 147 15.53 2.36 0.64
N ARG A 148 15.83 3.08 -0.43
CA ARG A 148 17.10 3.81 -0.59
C ARG A 148 17.23 4.94 0.43
N VAL A 149 16.15 5.67 0.69
CA VAL A 149 16.17 6.76 1.68
C VAL A 149 16.40 6.22 3.08
N ILE A 150 15.64 5.20 3.53
CA ILE A 150 15.84 4.64 4.88
C ILE A 150 17.20 3.95 5.03
N LYS A 151 17.71 3.26 4.00
CA LYS A 151 19.05 2.64 4.06
C LYS A 151 20.19 3.65 4.22
N LYS A 152 20.01 4.90 3.79
CA LYS A 152 21.00 5.97 3.94
C LYS A 152 21.00 6.56 5.36
N MET A 153 19.96 6.30 6.16
CA MET A 153 19.85 6.80 7.52
C MET A 153 20.68 5.96 8.50
N GLY A 154 21.30 6.61 9.47
CA GLY A 154 21.94 5.93 10.60
C GLY A 154 20.90 5.39 11.60
N PRO A 155 21.24 4.37 12.42
CA PRO A 155 20.34 3.85 13.45
C PRO A 155 19.81 4.93 14.41
N GLN A 156 20.64 5.93 14.74
CA GLN A 156 20.24 7.05 15.58
C GLN A 156 19.18 7.92 14.91
N GLU A 157 19.33 8.23 13.61
CA GLU A 157 18.35 9.06 12.89
C GLU A 157 17.00 8.33 12.77
N ILE A 158 17.00 7.01 12.57
CA ILE A 158 15.78 6.19 12.58
C ILE A 158 15.08 6.28 13.94
N LEU A 159 15.85 6.21 15.03
CA LEU A 159 15.34 6.34 16.39
C LEU A 159 14.81 7.75 16.69
N ASP A 160 15.56 8.78 16.31
CA ASP A 160 15.20 10.19 16.50
C ASP A 160 13.93 10.54 15.73
N TYR A 161 13.76 9.96 14.53
CA TYR A 161 12.56 10.11 13.73
C TYR A 161 11.45 9.15 14.16
N ASN A 162 11.64 8.34 15.20
CA ASN A 162 10.65 7.38 15.70
C ASN A 162 10.07 6.48 14.60
N ILE A 163 10.92 5.96 13.70
CA ILE A 163 10.48 5.12 12.59
C ILE A 163 10.47 3.65 13.02
N THR A 164 9.30 3.01 12.93
CA THR A 164 9.14 1.58 13.13
C THR A 164 9.14 0.85 11.79
N ILE A 165 10.06 -0.11 11.62
CA ILE A 165 10.08 -1.00 10.47
C ILE A 165 9.51 -2.35 10.89
N LEU A 166 8.33 -2.70 10.39
CA LEU A 166 7.72 -4.00 10.64
C LEU A 166 8.20 -5.05 9.64
N SER A 167 8.20 -6.30 10.09
CA SER A 167 8.58 -7.44 9.25
C SER A 167 7.62 -7.66 8.09
N THR A 168 8.07 -8.44 7.10
CA THR A 168 7.24 -8.90 5.97
C THR A 168 5.91 -9.52 6.42
N PHE A 169 5.93 -10.28 7.51
CA PHE A 169 4.72 -10.91 8.02
C PHE A 169 3.65 -9.92 8.49
N ALA A 170 4.00 -8.68 8.84
CA ALA A 170 3.02 -7.71 9.34
C ALA A 170 2.03 -7.26 8.24
N PHE A 171 2.53 -6.91 7.05
CA PHE A 171 1.72 -6.32 5.97
C PHE A 171 1.76 -7.11 4.65
N TYR A 172 2.83 -7.90 4.42
CA TYR A 172 3.07 -8.63 3.18
C TYR A 172 3.31 -10.12 3.45
N PRO A 173 2.41 -10.82 4.18
CA PRO A 173 2.67 -12.21 4.61
C PRO A 173 2.77 -13.21 3.46
N VAL A 174 2.36 -12.83 2.24
CA VAL A 174 2.40 -13.66 1.03
C VAL A 174 3.00 -12.84 -0.11
N ASP A 175 4.05 -13.40 -0.72
CA ASP A 175 4.72 -12.80 -1.88
C ASP A 175 3.83 -12.85 -3.13
N TRP A 176 4.04 -11.90 -4.05
CA TRP A 176 3.31 -11.77 -5.31
C TRP A 176 3.37 -13.04 -6.17
N ASN A 177 4.40 -13.88 -6.02
CA ASN A 177 4.52 -15.14 -6.77
C ASN A 177 3.71 -16.29 -6.18
N LYS A 178 3.27 -16.19 -4.92
CA LYS A 178 2.51 -17.22 -4.19
C LYS A 178 1.04 -16.86 -3.96
N ILE A 179 0.71 -15.57 -4.07
CA ILE A 179 -0.65 -15.09 -3.80
C ILE A 179 -1.71 -15.75 -4.69
N VAL A 180 -1.36 -16.18 -5.89
CA VAL A 180 -2.27 -16.87 -6.83
C VAL A 180 -2.90 -18.11 -6.20
N GLU A 181 -2.13 -18.86 -5.40
CA GLU A 181 -2.62 -20.08 -4.73
C GLU A 181 -3.80 -19.78 -3.79
N PHE A 182 -3.92 -18.55 -3.28
CA PHE A 182 -4.96 -18.17 -2.32
C PHE A 182 -6.32 -17.94 -3.00
N PHE A 183 -6.35 -17.79 -4.32
CA PHE A 183 -7.57 -17.60 -5.13
C PHE A 183 -8.24 -18.92 -5.51
N HIS A 184 -7.53 -20.05 -5.39
CA HIS A 184 -8.02 -21.37 -5.80
C HIS A 184 -8.56 -22.17 -4.62
N LYS A 185 -9.55 -23.01 -4.90
CA LYS A 185 -10.12 -23.97 -3.95
C LYS A 185 -9.14 -25.13 -3.75
N PRO A 186 -8.90 -25.58 -2.51
CA PRO A 186 -8.15 -26.79 -2.25
C PRO A 186 -8.74 -28.00 -2.98
N SER A 187 -7.90 -28.74 -3.71
CA SER A 187 -8.28 -29.92 -4.50
C SER A 187 -8.07 -31.25 -3.77
N ASN A 188 -7.27 -31.25 -2.70
CA ASN A 188 -6.89 -32.44 -1.94
C ASN A 188 -6.70 -32.13 -0.44
N GLU A 189 -6.58 -33.18 0.38
CA GLU A 189 -6.44 -33.05 1.84
C GLU A 189 -5.18 -32.26 2.26
N ALA A 190 -4.08 -32.40 1.54
CA ALA A 190 -2.85 -31.67 1.84
C ALA A 190 -3.02 -30.16 1.59
N GLU A 191 -3.69 -29.76 0.51
CA GLU A 191 -4.04 -28.37 0.25
C GLU A 191 -5.03 -27.82 1.27
N LEU A 192 -5.99 -28.63 1.71
CA LEU A 192 -6.93 -28.22 2.75
C LEU A 192 -6.21 -27.92 4.08
N LYS A 193 -5.23 -28.77 4.45
CA LYS A 193 -4.36 -28.54 5.62
C LYS A 193 -3.50 -27.28 5.45
N ARG A 194 -2.94 -27.06 4.26
CA ARG A 194 -2.19 -25.82 3.95
C ARG A 194 -3.07 -24.58 4.07
N LYS A 195 -4.28 -24.60 3.52
CA LYS A 195 -5.27 -23.52 3.66
C LYS A 195 -5.53 -23.21 5.13
N ALA A 196 -5.82 -24.22 5.95
CA ALA A 196 -6.07 -24.03 7.38
C ALA A 196 -4.86 -23.38 8.09
N ALA A 197 -3.64 -23.86 7.80
CA ALA A 197 -2.42 -23.28 8.36
C ALA A 197 -2.21 -21.81 7.93
N SER A 198 -2.47 -21.48 6.65
CA SER A 198 -2.38 -20.11 6.14
C SER A 198 -3.38 -19.19 6.83
N LEU A 199 -4.64 -19.62 7.02
CA LEU A 199 -5.65 -18.82 7.73
C LEU A 199 -5.24 -18.55 9.19
N VAL A 200 -4.69 -19.54 9.89
CA VAL A 200 -4.14 -19.35 11.25
C VAL A 200 -3.01 -18.32 11.26
N GLN A 201 -2.11 -18.37 10.26
CA GLN A 201 -1.05 -17.38 10.13
C GLN A 201 -1.58 -15.98 9.87
N LEU A 202 -2.54 -15.83 8.95
CA LEU A 202 -3.14 -14.54 8.59
C LEU A 202 -3.87 -13.87 9.75
N ASN A 203 -4.43 -14.65 10.69
CA ASN A 203 -5.01 -14.11 11.92
C ASN A 203 -3.96 -13.42 12.83
N MET A 204 -2.67 -13.58 12.57
CA MET A 204 -1.61 -12.90 13.29
C MET A 204 -1.13 -11.61 12.60
N THR A 205 -1.47 -11.38 11.33
CA THR A 205 -0.99 -10.27 10.52
C THR A 205 -1.94 -9.06 10.57
N TYR A 206 -1.50 -7.90 10.08
CA TYR A 206 -2.35 -6.71 10.00
C TYR A 206 -3.13 -6.64 8.70
N SER A 207 -2.53 -7.11 7.61
CA SER A 207 -3.12 -7.05 6.28
C SER A 207 -2.59 -8.15 5.37
N LEU A 208 -3.26 -8.30 4.23
CA LEU A 208 -2.85 -9.11 3.10
C LEU A 208 -2.90 -8.25 1.82
N HIS A 209 -1.75 -8.06 1.17
CA HIS A 209 -1.68 -7.41 -0.12
C HIS A 209 -2.02 -8.41 -1.25
N LEU A 210 -2.95 -8.05 -2.13
CA LEU A 210 -3.44 -8.94 -3.19
C LEU A 210 -2.61 -8.89 -4.47
N TRP A 211 -1.72 -7.90 -4.60
CA TRP A 211 -0.86 -7.73 -5.79
C TRP A 211 -1.69 -7.66 -7.08
N ASN A 212 -2.64 -6.72 -7.17
CA ASN A 212 -3.68 -6.70 -8.21
C ASN A 212 -3.15 -6.73 -9.65
N LYS A 213 -1.91 -6.27 -9.89
CA LYS A 213 -1.23 -6.42 -11.19
C LYS A 213 -1.13 -7.90 -11.63
N VAL A 214 -0.97 -8.82 -10.68
CA VAL A 214 -0.91 -10.26 -10.89
C VAL A 214 -2.30 -10.89 -10.81
N THR A 215 -3.13 -10.45 -9.87
CA THR A 215 -4.36 -11.17 -9.48
C THR A 215 -5.66 -10.64 -10.09
N SER A 216 -5.66 -9.44 -10.69
CA SER A 216 -6.87 -8.78 -11.21
C SER A 216 -7.71 -9.60 -12.20
N LYS A 217 -7.11 -10.56 -12.90
CA LYS A 217 -7.78 -11.42 -13.89
C LYS A 217 -8.12 -12.81 -13.35
N ILE A 218 -7.79 -13.09 -12.10
CA ILE A 218 -8.00 -14.39 -11.48
C ILE A 218 -9.38 -14.39 -10.83
N LYS A 219 -10.18 -15.40 -11.15
CA LYS A 219 -11.47 -15.60 -10.51
C LYS A 219 -11.23 -16.11 -9.09
N ILE A 220 -11.89 -15.50 -8.12
CA ILE A 220 -11.95 -16.01 -6.75
C ILE A 220 -12.84 -17.26 -6.76
N GLU A 221 -12.26 -18.42 -6.44
CA GLU A 221 -13.01 -19.67 -6.33
C GLU A 221 -13.71 -19.78 -4.97
N GLU A 222 -14.90 -20.36 -4.96
CA GLU A 222 -15.67 -20.65 -3.74
C GLU A 222 -14.89 -21.64 -2.87
N GLY A 223 -14.72 -21.29 -1.59
CA GLY A 223 -13.90 -22.08 -0.66
C GLY A 223 -12.39 -21.84 -0.81
N SER A 224 -11.95 -20.81 -1.54
CA SER A 224 -10.55 -20.34 -1.52
C SER A 224 -10.19 -19.64 -0.20
N ILE A 225 -8.94 -19.19 -0.03
CA ILE A 225 -8.56 -18.37 1.12
C ILE A 225 -9.12 -16.96 0.96
N ILE A 226 -9.01 -16.38 -0.24
CA ILE A 226 -9.48 -15.01 -0.50
C ILE A 226 -11.00 -14.89 -0.30
N GLU A 227 -11.78 -15.88 -0.74
CA GLU A 227 -13.23 -15.88 -0.52
C GLU A 227 -13.58 -15.88 0.98
N GLN A 228 -12.93 -16.74 1.77
CA GLN A 228 -13.10 -16.77 3.22
C GLN A 228 -12.74 -15.41 3.87
N LEU A 229 -11.59 -14.83 3.52
CA LEU A 229 -11.15 -13.56 4.10
C LEU A 229 -12.08 -12.40 3.71
N ILE A 230 -12.57 -12.36 2.48
CA ILE A 230 -13.56 -11.37 2.07
C ILE A 230 -14.84 -11.58 2.88
N SER A 231 -15.35 -12.81 3.00
CA SER A 231 -16.55 -13.09 3.79
C SER A 231 -16.40 -12.64 5.25
N ASP A 232 -15.25 -12.89 5.87
CA ASP A 232 -15.01 -12.60 7.29
C ASP A 232 -14.79 -11.11 7.59
N HIS A 233 -14.30 -10.33 6.61
CA HIS A 233 -13.90 -8.94 6.81
C HIS A 233 -14.69 -7.90 5.99
N CYS A 234 -15.59 -8.33 5.11
CA CYS A 234 -16.28 -7.41 4.21
C CYS A 234 -17.36 -6.59 4.89
N ILE A 235 -17.30 -5.28 4.68
CA ILE A 235 -18.24 -4.31 5.25
C ILE A 235 -19.54 -4.23 4.42
N LEU A 236 -19.48 -4.48 3.11
CA LEU A 236 -20.59 -4.22 2.17
C LEU A 236 -21.08 -5.45 1.40
N CYS A 237 -20.48 -6.61 1.60
CA CYS A 237 -20.83 -7.78 0.82
C CYS A 237 -22.24 -8.24 1.22
N GLN A 238 -23.14 -8.27 0.25
CA GLN A 238 -24.34 -9.07 0.39
C GLN A 238 -23.87 -10.52 0.25
N HIS A 239 -24.07 -11.34 1.29
CA HIS A 239 -23.89 -12.78 1.13
C HIS A 239 -24.76 -13.19 -0.07
N THR A 240 -24.14 -13.61 -1.17
CA THR A 240 -24.84 -14.35 -2.21
C THR A 240 -25.07 -15.78 -1.70
N HIS A 241 -25.73 -15.88 -0.55
CA HIS A 241 -26.38 -17.09 -0.07
C HIS A 241 -27.86 -16.72 0.01
N SER A 242 -28.49 -16.71 -1.15
CA SER A 242 -29.94 -16.64 -1.29
C SER A 242 -30.35 -17.74 -2.25
N ILE A 243 -30.46 -18.95 -1.69
CA ILE A 243 -31.62 -19.86 -1.61
C ILE A 243 -31.07 -21.27 -1.35
#